data_AF-J7IRT8-F1
#
_entry.id   AF-J7IRT8-F1
#
_cell.length_a   1.000
_cell.length_b   1.000
_cell.length_c   1.000
_cell.angle_alpha   90.00
_cell.angle_beta   90.00
_cell.angle_gamma   90.00
#
_symmetry.space_group_name_H-M   'P 1'
#
loop_
_entity.id
_entity.type
_entity.pdbx_description
1 polymer ?
#
loop_
_entity_poly.entity_id
_entity_poly.type
_entity_poly.pdbx_seq_one_letter_code
_entity_poly.pdbx_strand_id
1 'polypeptide(L)'
;MQIFRDENEIWQVILDEQERQDKNKFNDWYMEAMPRYLNALDLAFRIAQESNEFEFILCLLRVRGIEDAGWDPFETTLKVIPNILKIHSEITNNIEAARHISLWTYGHILEASEPYELLANLIDVVNGGTFIIRRFPPKGNRPQSPGEKIQKLSEMAKVAGVSDVVIPLVEIWNRNLRNAIFHADYALFGEKVRTIRPSSNYTHEDIMELINRTLAYHQALAGLFEAYIESYNEPKIIKVDPRFSRDPEEMATIIVRKNKGLAGLKDSWNMDQLKAGKIPFRIGRFTPNEISLLDSNPLISVLQD
;
A
#
# COMPACT_ATOMS: atom_id res chain seq x y z
N MET A 1 14.69 1.82 -14.12
CA MET A 1 13.77 2.94 -13.94
C MET A 1 14.03 3.48 -12.56
N GLN A 2 14.31 4.76 -12.44
CA GLN A 2 14.58 5.42 -11.16
C GLN A 2 13.40 6.31 -10.81
N ILE A 3 12.92 6.17 -9.59
CA ILE A 3 11.89 7.01 -9.00
C ILE A 3 12.59 7.89 -7.97
N PHE A 4 12.41 9.19 -8.04
CA PHE A 4 12.97 10.12 -7.07
C PHE A 4 12.04 11.30 -6.87
N ARG A 5 12.21 11.98 -5.74
CA ARG A 5 11.49 13.20 -5.40
C ARG A 5 12.41 14.38 -5.68
N ASP A 6 11.93 15.33 -6.50
CA ASP A 6 12.70 16.52 -6.86
C ASP A 6 12.67 17.58 -5.74
N GLU A 7 13.37 18.70 -5.97
CA GLU A 7 13.47 19.82 -5.03
C GLU A 7 12.13 20.53 -4.75
N ASN A 8 11.12 20.33 -5.60
CA ASN A 8 9.77 20.86 -5.42
C ASN A 8 8.85 19.84 -4.74
N GLU A 9 9.43 18.77 -4.18
CA GLU A 9 8.72 17.67 -3.54
C GLU A 9 7.83 16.86 -4.50
N ILE A 10 8.08 16.93 -5.81
CA ILE A 10 7.32 16.21 -6.84
C ILE A 10 8.05 14.93 -7.20
N TRP A 11 7.30 13.82 -7.24
CA TRP A 11 7.81 12.53 -7.68
C TRP A 11 7.97 12.49 -9.19
N GLN A 12 9.17 12.11 -9.63
CA GLN A 12 9.55 11.98 -11.03
C GLN A 12 9.98 10.54 -11.32
N VAL A 13 9.82 10.14 -12.57
CA VAL A 13 10.29 8.85 -13.09
C VAL A 13 11.30 9.11 -14.20
N ILE A 14 12.54 8.70 -13.99
CA ILE A 14 13.60 8.75 -15.00
C ILE A 14 13.93 7.33 -15.45
N LEU A 15 13.85 7.13 -16.76
CA LEU A 15 14.44 5.97 -17.42
C LEU A 15 15.93 6.24 -17.63
N ASP A 16 16.76 5.24 -17.34
CA ASP A 16 18.18 5.30 -17.70
C ASP A 16 18.38 5.25 -19.23
N GLU A 17 19.60 5.52 -19.71
CA GLU A 17 19.87 5.61 -21.15
C GLU A 17 19.62 4.28 -21.89
N GLN A 18 19.90 3.14 -21.23
CA GLN A 18 19.67 1.82 -21.78
C GLN A 18 18.16 1.51 -21.87
N GLU A 19 17.40 1.93 -20.86
CA GLU A 19 15.94 1.80 -20.81
C GLU A 19 15.22 2.71 -21.80
N ARG A 20 15.73 3.92 -22.04
CA ARG A 20 15.18 4.81 -23.07
C ARG A 20 15.37 4.26 -24.48
N GLN A 21 16.47 3.53 -24.71
CA GLN A 21 16.75 2.91 -26.00
C GLN A 21 15.88 1.67 -26.25
N ASP A 22 15.46 0.97 -25.19
CA ASP A 22 14.48 -0.10 -25.27
C ASP A 22 13.04 0.45 -25.21
N LYS A 23 12.59 1.02 -26.34
CA LYS A 23 11.24 1.60 -26.49
C LYS A 23 10.09 0.62 -26.19
N ASN A 24 10.36 -0.68 -26.09
CA ASN A 24 9.35 -1.70 -25.79
C ASN A 24 9.37 -2.14 -24.32
N LYS A 25 10.33 -1.65 -23.51
CA LYS A 25 10.48 -2.08 -22.11
C LYS A 25 9.31 -1.64 -21.24
N PHE A 26 8.79 -0.44 -21.47
CA PHE A 26 7.67 0.12 -20.73
C PHE A 26 6.59 0.62 -21.66
N ASN A 27 5.33 0.38 -21.29
CA ASN A 27 4.17 0.84 -22.04
C ASN A 27 3.88 2.32 -21.75
N ASP A 28 3.42 3.07 -22.76
CA ASP A 28 3.15 4.51 -22.65
C ASP A 28 2.12 4.86 -21.55
N TRP A 29 1.06 4.06 -21.40
CA TRP A 29 0.06 4.26 -20.34
C TRP A 29 0.65 4.05 -18.95
N TYR A 30 1.60 3.14 -18.81
CA TYR A 30 2.31 2.94 -17.55
C TYR A 30 3.20 4.16 -17.24
N MET A 31 3.99 4.60 -18.23
CA MET A 31 4.94 5.71 -18.06
C MET A 31 4.25 7.04 -17.79
N GLU A 32 3.09 7.28 -18.38
CA GLU A 32 2.25 8.45 -18.09
C GLU A 32 1.66 8.38 -16.67
N ALA A 33 1.04 7.24 -16.32
CA ALA A 33 0.28 7.12 -15.09
C ALA A 33 1.18 7.12 -13.84
N MET A 34 2.37 6.52 -13.93
CA MET A 34 3.25 6.31 -12.77
C MET A 34 3.60 7.60 -11.99
N PRO A 35 4.19 8.64 -12.58
CA PRO A 35 4.48 9.88 -11.85
C PRO A 35 3.21 10.58 -11.36
N ARG A 36 2.13 10.57 -12.14
CA ARG A 36 0.86 11.17 -11.75
C ARG A 36 0.26 10.48 -10.52
N TYR A 37 0.31 9.16 -10.48
CA TYR A 37 -0.19 8.36 -9.36
C TYR A 37 0.69 8.48 -8.12
N LEU A 38 2.02 8.51 -8.27
CA LEU A 38 2.93 8.80 -7.16
C LEU A 38 2.57 10.12 -6.48
N ASN A 39 2.43 11.20 -7.25
CA ASN A 39 2.11 12.52 -6.70
C ASN A 39 0.70 12.58 -6.09
N ALA A 40 -0.28 11.96 -6.74
CA ALA A 40 -1.65 11.90 -6.23
C ALA A 40 -1.74 11.15 -4.88
N LEU A 41 -1.02 10.04 -4.75
CA LEU A 41 -1.02 9.22 -3.54
C LEU A 41 -0.17 9.84 -2.41
N ASP A 42 1.02 10.36 -2.74
CA ASP A 42 1.97 10.94 -1.78
C ASP A 42 1.37 12.06 -0.94
N LEU A 43 0.45 12.84 -1.52
CA LEU A 43 -0.26 13.91 -0.82
C LEU A 43 -0.86 13.45 0.52
N ALA A 44 -1.50 12.28 0.54
CA ALA A 44 -2.09 11.74 1.76
C ALA A 44 -1.04 11.21 2.74
N PHE A 45 0.07 10.62 2.25
CA PHE A 45 1.17 10.17 3.11
C PHE A 45 1.81 11.34 3.84
N ARG A 46 2.20 12.39 3.09
CA ARG A 46 2.88 13.55 3.62
C ARG A 46 2.02 14.29 4.65
N ILE A 47 0.77 14.62 4.30
CA ILE A 47 -0.10 15.35 5.23
C ILE A 47 -0.42 14.51 6.46
N ALA A 48 -0.61 13.19 6.33
CA ALA A 48 -0.84 12.32 7.48
C ALA A 48 0.39 12.30 8.42
N GLN A 49 1.59 12.17 7.86
CA GLN A 49 2.84 12.20 8.63
C GLN A 49 3.03 13.52 9.37
N GLU A 50 2.82 14.65 8.68
CA GLU A 50 2.92 16.01 9.26
C GLU A 50 1.86 16.25 10.35
N SER A 51 0.64 15.76 10.14
CA SER A 51 -0.48 15.99 11.05
C SER A 51 -0.34 15.18 12.33
N ASN A 52 0.05 13.91 12.22
CA ASN A 52 0.20 13.02 13.37
C ASN A 52 1.14 11.85 13.04
N GLU A 53 2.42 12.02 13.35
CA GLU A 53 3.46 11.04 13.06
C GLU A 53 3.20 9.67 13.74
N PHE A 54 2.62 9.65 14.95
CA PHE A 54 2.29 8.41 15.65
C PHE A 54 1.21 7.61 14.91
N GLU A 55 0.08 8.23 14.60
CA GLU A 55 -1.01 7.58 13.88
C GLU A 55 -0.60 7.20 12.44
N PHE A 56 0.21 8.03 11.79
CA PHE A 56 0.79 7.72 10.49
C PHE A 56 1.66 6.45 10.52
N ILE A 57 2.53 6.31 11.53
CA ILE A 57 3.34 5.10 11.71
C ILE A 57 2.44 3.87 11.92
N LEU A 58 1.33 3.99 12.66
CA LEU A 58 0.37 2.89 12.79
C LEU A 58 -0.24 2.49 11.44
N CYS A 59 -0.51 3.46 10.55
CA CYS A 59 -0.95 3.18 9.18
C CYS A 59 0.10 2.37 8.41
N LEU A 60 1.38 2.72 8.51
CA LEU A 60 2.47 2.01 7.84
C LEU A 60 2.67 0.59 8.40
N LEU A 61 2.60 0.41 9.72
CA LEU A 61 2.75 -0.89 10.37
C LEU A 61 1.56 -1.84 10.09
N ARG A 62 0.39 -1.28 9.73
CA ARG A 62 -0.85 -2.02 9.41
C ARG A 62 -1.18 -3.10 10.45
N VAL A 63 -1.02 -2.82 11.74
CA VAL A 63 -1.24 -3.85 12.77
C VAL A 63 -2.72 -4.22 12.85
N ARG A 64 -3.06 -5.52 12.74
CA ARG A 64 -4.45 -6.02 12.75
C ARG A 64 -4.82 -6.79 14.02
N GLY A 65 -4.27 -6.40 15.17
CA GLY A 65 -4.47 -7.09 16.45
C GLY A 65 -3.41 -8.16 16.66
N ILE A 66 -3.82 -9.38 17.05
CA ILE A 66 -2.91 -10.48 17.37
C ILE A 66 -2.54 -11.23 16.09
N GLU A 67 -1.63 -10.65 15.31
CA GLU A 67 -1.07 -11.26 14.11
C GLU A 67 0.45 -11.43 14.28
N ASP A 68 0.95 -12.62 13.98
CA ASP A 68 2.38 -12.91 13.93
C ASP A 68 2.97 -12.62 12.53
N ALA A 69 4.28 -12.79 12.38
CA ALA A 69 4.94 -12.75 11.08
C ALA A 69 4.28 -13.72 10.07
N GLY A 70 4.07 -13.25 8.83
CA GLY A 70 3.44 -14.03 7.76
C GLY A 70 1.93 -13.80 7.59
N TRP A 71 1.30 -13.01 8.45
CA TRP A 71 -0.12 -12.63 8.34
C TRP A 71 -0.36 -11.30 7.62
N ASP A 72 0.63 -10.73 6.92
CA ASP A 72 0.44 -9.51 6.11
C ASP A 72 -0.01 -9.86 4.67
N PRO A 73 -1.29 -9.66 4.32
CA PRO A 73 -1.73 -9.88 2.94
C PRO A 73 -1.11 -8.87 1.96
N PHE A 74 -0.73 -7.66 2.40
CA PHE A 74 -0.08 -6.71 1.50
C PHE A 74 1.33 -7.17 1.14
N GLU A 75 2.10 -7.67 2.12
CA GLU A 75 3.42 -8.24 1.88
C GLU A 75 3.37 -9.38 0.85
N THR A 76 2.31 -10.19 0.89
CA THR A 76 2.07 -11.24 -0.12
C THR A 76 1.87 -10.62 -1.50
N THR A 77 1.03 -9.58 -1.64
CA THR A 77 0.82 -8.88 -2.91
C THR A 77 2.11 -8.24 -3.44
N LEU A 78 2.87 -7.55 -2.57
CA LEU A 78 4.15 -6.92 -2.93
C LEU A 78 5.17 -7.94 -3.46
N LYS A 79 5.22 -9.15 -2.88
CA LYS A 79 6.13 -10.22 -3.33
C LYS A 79 5.64 -10.92 -4.59
N VAL A 80 4.33 -11.13 -4.75
CA VAL A 80 3.80 -11.97 -5.84
C VAL A 80 3.73 -11.24 -7.17
N ILE A 81 3.41 -9.93 -7.19
CA ILE A 81 3.22 -9.19 -8.44
C ILE A 81 4.49 -9.17 -9.30
N PRO A 82 5.70 -8.87 -8.78
CA PRO A 82 6.92 -8.93 -9.57
C PRO A 82 7.18 -10.31 -10.18
N ASN A 83 6.87 -11.38 -9.44
CA ASN A 83 7.03 -12.75 -9.92
C ASN A 83 6.02 -13.10 -11.03
N ILE A 84 4.77 -12.64 -10.91
CA ILE A 84 3.77 -12.81 -11.97
C ILE A 84 4.18 -12.07 -13.25
N LEU A 85 4.72 -10.85 -13.13
CA LEU A 85 5.23 -10.08 -14.27
C LEU A 85 6.42 -10.78 -14.95
N LYS A 86 7.32 -11.38 -14.17
CA LYS A 86 8.40 -12.21 -14.71
C LYS A 86 7.86 -13.38 -15.52
N ILE A 87 6.93 -14.14 -14.96
CA ILE A 87 6.27 -15.26 -15.66
C ILE A 87 5.59 -14.77 -16.94
N HIS A 88 4.86 -13.65 -16.87
CA HIS A 88 4.22 -13.07 -18.05
C HIS A 88 5.23 -12.78 -19.18
N SER A 89 6.40 -12.21 -18.84
CA SER A 89 7.44 -11.90 -19.83
C SER A 89 8.05 -13.13 -20.51
N GLU A 90 7.98 -14.30 -19.87
CA GLU A 90 8.50 -15.57 -20.41
C GLU A 90 7.50 -16.24 -21.37
N ILE A 91 6.22 -15.81 -21.39
CA ILE A 91 5.18 -16.35 -22.28
C ILE A 91 5.22 -15.61 -23.63
N THR A 92 6.10 -16.04 -24.53
CA THR A 92 6.29 -15.39 -25.84
C THR A 92 5.42 -15.96 -26.97
N ASN A 93 5.06 -17.24 -26.89
CA ASN A 93 4.40 -17.97 -27.99
C ASN A 93 2.92 -18.30 -27.72
N ASN A 94 2.32 -17.75 -26.65
CA ASN A 94 0.93 -17.99 -26.31
C ASN A 94 0.26 -16.71 -25.79
N ILE A 95 -0.28 -15.93 -26.72
CA ILE A 95 -0.92 -14.64 -26.46
C ILE A 95 -2.12 -14.79 -25.52
N GLU A 96 -2.90 -15.87 -25.65
CA GLU A 96 -4.05 -16.11 -24.78
C GLU A 96 -3.64 -16.37 -23.34
N ALA A 97 -2.63 -17.22 -23.12
CA ALA A 97 -2.08 -17.47 -21.79
C ALA A 97 -1.49 -16.19 -21.17
N ALA A 98 -0.71 -15.42 -21.93
CA ALA A 98 -0.20 -14.13 -21.49
C ALA A 98 -1.34 -13.17 -21.10
N ARG A 99 -2.40 -13.11 -21.91
CA ARG A 99 -3.61 -12.32 -21.65
C ARG A 99 -4.32 -12.76 -20.37
N HIS A 100 -4.43 -14.05 -20.10
CA HIS A 100 -5.00 -14.56 -18.84
C HIS A 100 -4.20 -14.10 -17.62
N ILE A 101 -2.86 -14.24 -17.64
CA ILE A 101 -1.99 -13.76 -16.56
C ILE A 101 -2.17 -12.26 -16.34
N SER A 102 -2.21 -11.49 -17.42
CA SER A 102 -2.51 -10.06 -17.43
C SER A 102 -3.82 -9.72 -16.71
N LEU A 103 -4.92 -10.41 -17.06
CA LEU A 103 -6.24 -10.20 -16.46
C LEU A 103 -6.29 -10.63 -14.99
N TRP A 104 -5.65 -11.73 -14.63
CA TRP A 104 -5.57 -12.20 -13.24
C TRP A 104 -4.75 -11.25 -12.37
N THR A 105 -3.68 -10.67 -12.92
CA THR A 105 -2.87 -9.65 -12.23
C THR A 105 -3.71 -8.41 -11.92
N TYR A 106 -4.44 -7.91 -12.91
CA TYR A 106 -5.41 -6.81 -12.73
C TYR A 106 -6.45 -7.13 -11.64
N GLY A 107 -7.05 -8.32 -11.71
CA GLY A 107 -8.02 -8.78 -10.70
C GLY A 107 -7.41 -8.85 -9.29
N HIS A 108 -6.21 -9.41 -9.15
CA HIS A 108 -5.53 -9.53 -7.86
C HIS A 108 -5.25 -8.16 -7.22
N ILE A 109 -4.72 -7.21 -8.00
CA ILE A 109 -4.44 -5.85 -7.51
C ILE A 109 -5.72 -5.15 -7.05
N LEU A 110 -6.81 -5.24 -7.82
CA LEU A 110 -8.07 -4.61 -7.44
C LEU A 110 -8.74 -5.24 -6.22
N GLU A 111 -8.61 -6.56 -6.03
CA GLU A 111 -9.21 -7.27 -4.90
C GLU A 111 -8.38 -7.18 -3.61
N ALA A 112 -7.10 -6.81 -3.71
CA ALA A 112 -6.23 -6.65 -2.55
C ALA A 112 -6.85 -5.63 -1.57
N SER A 113 -7.11 -6.05 -0.33
CA SER A 113 -7.84 -5.21 0.62
C SER A 113 -6.97 -4.13 1.27
N GLU A 114 -5.69 -4.39 1.45
CA GLU A 114 -4.75 -3.53 2.18
C GLU A 114 -4.54 -2.16 1.52
N PRO A 115 -4.41 -2.03 0.19
CA PRO A 115 -4.34 -0.72 -0.44
C PRO A 115 -5.49 0.22 -0.05
N TYR A 116 -6.74 -0.28 -0.01
CA TYR A 116 -7.88 0.52 0.41
C TYR A 116 -7.82 0.89 1.90
N GLU A 117 -7.45 -0.07 2.74
CA GLU A 117 -7.37 0.12 4.20
C GLU A 117 -6.27 1.12 4.58
N LEU A 118 -5.11 1.06 3.92
CA LEU A 118 -4.02 2.02 4.08
C LEU A 118 -4.48 3.42 3.69
N LEU A 119 -5.03 3.59 2.48
CA LEU A 119 -5.48 4.90 2.01
C LEU A 119 -6.60 5.48 2.90
N ALA A 120 -7.53 4.65 3.36
CA ALA A 120 -8.59 5.12 4.25
C ALA A 120 -8.05 5.61 5.59
N ASN A 121 -7.07 4.89 6.16
CA ASN A 121 -6.43 5.30 7.40
C ASN A 121 -5.59 6.57 7.23
N LEU A 122 -4.84 6.70 6.13
CA LEU A 122 -4.12 7.96 5.82
C LEU A 122 -5.09 9.13 5.72
N ILE A 123 -6.21 8.98 5.00
CA ILE A 123 -7.24 10.02 4.89
C ILE A 123 -7.87 10.34 6.27
N ASP A 124 -8.13 9.34 7.10
CA ASP A 124 -8.64 9.55 8.46
C ASP A 124 -7.64 10.39 9.28
N VAL A 125 -6.34 10.08 9.21
CA VAL A 125 -5.29 10.86 9.92
C VAL A 125 -5.18 12.28 9.38
N VAL A 126 -5.22 12.48 8.06
CA VAL A 126 -5.29 13.82 7.42
C VAL A 126 -6.46 14.63 7.99
N ASN A 127 -7.60 13.99 8.24
CA ASN A 127 -8.78 14.63 8.80
C ASN A 127 -8.76 14.73 10.35
N GLY A 128 -7.59 14.57 10.98
CA GLY A 128 -7.42 14.62 12.43
C GLY A 128 -7.95 13.40 13.18
N GLY A 129 -8.27 12.31 12.47
CA GLY A 129 -8.69 11.02 13.02
C GLY A 129 -7.53 10.20 13.57
N THR A 130 -7.81 8.92 13.88
CA THR A 130 -6.82 7.92 14.31
C THR A 130 -6.75 6.79 13.30
N PHE A 131 -5.69 6.01 13.37
CA PHE A 131 -5.64 4.69 12.75
C PHE A 131 -6.79 3.81 13.26
N ILE A 132 -7.40 3.09 12.33
CA ILE A 132 -8.50 2.14 12.55
C ILE A 132 -8.05 0.78 12.01
N ILE A 133 -7.96 -0.19 12.92
CA ILE A 133 -7.55 -1.57 12.65
C ILE A 133 -8.32 -2.21 11.50
N ARG A 134 -9.58 -1.85 11.26
CA ARG A 134 -10.38 -2.39 10.15
C ARG A 134 -11.39 -1.37 9.66
N ARG A 135 -11.07 -0.69 8.55
CA ARG A 135 -11.87 0.42 8.02
C ARG A 135 -13.01 -0.03 7.10
N PHE A 136 -12.86 -1.20 6.47
CA PHE A 136 -13.88 -1.83 5.64
C PHE A 136 -14.31 -3.18 6.23
N PRO A 137 -15.03 -3.19 7.37
CA PRO A 137 -15.64 -4.41 7.88
C PRO A 137 -16.68 -4.96 6.89
N PRO A 138 -17.00 -6.27 6.95
CA PRO A 138 -18.01 -6.88 6.09
C PRO A 138 -19.39 -6.25 6.36
N LYS A 139 -20.19 -6.11 5.32
CA LYS A 139 -21.59 -5.67 5.42
C LYS A 139 -22.45 -6.93 5.57
N GLY A 140 -22.78 -7.29 6.81
CA GLY A 140 -23.38 -8.60 7.10
C GLY A 140 -22.37 -9.72 6.82
N ASN A 141 -22.76 -10.69 5.98
CA ASN A 141 -21.91 -11.84 5.65
C ASN A 141 -21.03 -11.64 4.41
N ARG A 142 -21.06 -10.46 3.77
CA ARG A 142 -20.27 -10.20 2.56
C ARG A 142 -19.17 -9.16 2.80
N PRO A 143 -17.96 -9.37 2.26
CA PRO A 143 -16.99 -8.29 2.11
C PRO A 143 -17.56 -7.13 1.28
N GLN A 144 -17.05 -5.94 1.53
CA GLN A 144 -17.32 -4.80 0.67
C GLN A 144 -16.57 -4.97 -0.66
N SER A 145 -17.25 -4.72 -1.78
CA SER A 145 -16.63 -4.77 -3.11
C SER A 145 -15.65 -3.61 -3.32
N PRO A 146 -14.67 -3.74 -4.24
CA PRO A 146 -13.76 -2.63 -4.55
C PRO A 146 -14.51 -1.33 -4.89
N GLY A 147 -15.56 -1.38 -5.72
CA GLY A 147 -16.36 -0.20 -6.04
C GLY A 147 -16.98 0.49 -4.83
N GLU A 148 -17.45 -0.26 -3.82
CA GLU A 148 -17.96 0.32 -2.57
C GLU A 148 -16.83 0.99 -1.76
N LYS A 149 -15.64 0.38 -1.73
CA LYS A 149 -14.47 0.94 -1.04
C LYS A 149 -13.99 2.22 -1.72
N ILE A 150 -13.90 2.22 -3.05
CA ILE A 150 -13.49 3.38 -3.87
C ILE A 150 -14.47 4.53 -3.64
N GLN A 151 -15.77 4.29 -3.70
CA GLN A 151 -16.77 5.33 -3.44
C GLN A 151 -16.60 5.94 -2.05
N LYS A 152 -16.47 5.10 -1.01
CA LYS A 152 -16.27 5.59 0.36
C LYS A 152 -14.96 6.38 0.50
N LEU A 153 -13.88 5.93 -0.14
CA LEU A 153 -12.61 6.68 -0.18
C LEU A 153 -12.78 8.04 -0.86
N SER A 154 -13.51 8.12 -1.97
CA SER A 154 -13.83 9.39 -2.65
C SER A 154 -14.58 10.36 -1.74
N GLU A 155 -15.57 9.88 -0.98
CA GLU A 155 -16.31 10.68 -0.02
C GLU A 155 -15.40 11.17 1.12
N MET A 156 -14.56 10.29 1.67
CA MET A 156 -13.62 10.62 2.75
C MET A 156 -12.55 11.64 2.27
N ALA A 157 -11.93 11.39 1.12
CA ALA A 157 -10.87 12.23 0.56
C ALA A 157 -11.38 13.64 0.22
N LYS A 158 -12.64 13.75 -0.23
CA LYS A 158 -13.30 15.04 -0.47
C LYS A 158 -13.44 15.85 0.81
N VAL A 159 -13.88 15.22 1.90
CA VAL A 159 -14.01 15.90 3.21
C VAL A 159 -12.65 16.33 3.75
N ALA A 160 -11.63 15.48 3.60
CA ALA A 160 -10.26 15.73 4.04
C ALA A 160 -9.47 16.70 3.16
N GLY A 161 -10.03 17.16 2.02
CA GLY A 161 -9.34 18.08 1.10
C GLY A 161 -8.20 17.44 0.28
N VAL A 162 -8.16 16.11 0.16
CA VAL A 162 -7.11 15.34 -0.55
C VAL A 162 -7.70 14.47 -1.65
N SER A 163 -8.64 15.01 -2.43
CA SER A 163 -9.43 14.25 -3.41
C SER A 163 -8.59 13.51 -4.47
N ASP A 164 -7.39 14.00 -4.76
CA ASP A 164 -6.52 13.42 -5.79
C ASP A 164 -6.04 12.01 -5.43
N VAL A 165 -5.96 11.66 -4.13
CA VAL A 165 -5.52 10.34 -3.65
C VAL A 165 -6.35 9.18 -4.22
N VAL A 166 -7.58 9.45 -4.67
CA VAL A 166 -8.51 8.43 -5.19
C VAL A 166 -8.54 8.37 -6.71
N ILE A 167 -7.91 9.33 -7.41
CA ILE A 167 -7.83 9.35 -8.88
C ILE A 167 -7.31 8.01 -9.44
N PRO A 168 -6.17 7.46 -8.95
CA PRO A 168 -5.65 6.21 -9.49
C PRO A 168 -6.67 5.06 -9.41
N LEU A 169 -7.38 4.96 -8.27
CA LEU A 169 -8.39 3.94 -8.03
C LEU A 169 -9.61 4.07 -8.95
N VAL A 170 -10.07 5.29 -9.19
CA VAL A 170 -11.20 5.56 -10.08
C VAL A 170 -10.85 5.19 -11.53
N GLU A 171 -9.65 5.52 -11.98
CA GLU A 171 -9.22 5.26 -13.36
C GLU A 171 -9.01 3.77 -13.66
N ILE A 172 -8.55 3.00 -12.68
CA ILE A 172 -8.33 1.55 -12.86
C ILE A 172 -9.59 0.72 -12.62
N TRP A 173 -10.69 1.33 -12.17
CA TRP A 173 -11.90 0.60 -11.81
C TRP A 173 -12.79 0.31 -13.02
N ASN A 174 -12.81 -0.95 -13.45
CA ASN A 174 -13.82 -1.45 -14.38
C ASN A 174 -14.65 -2.59 -13.75
N ARG A 175 -15.87 -2.26 -13.28
CA ARG A 175 -16.78 -3.20 -12.62
C ARG A 175 -17.10 -4.44 -13.48
N ASN A 176 -17.37 -4.23 -14.77
CA ASN A 176 -17.82 -5.30 -15.65
C ASN A 176 -16.68 -6.30 -15.92
N LEU A 177 -15.50 -5.78 -16.27
CA LEU A 177 -14.33 -6.61 -16.48
C LEU A 177 -13.91 -7.32 -15.19
N ARG A 178 -13.87 -6.61 -14.05
CA ARG A 178 -13.55 -7.22 -12.74
C ARG A 178 -14.48 -8.38 -12.43
N ASN A 179 -15.80 -8.19 -12.59
CA ASN A 179 -16.78 -9.23 -12.30
C ASN A 179 -16.59 -10.44 -13.21
N ALA A 180 -16.35 -10.20 -14.51
CA ALA A 180 -16.08 -11.27 -15.45
C ALA A 180 -14.83 -12.05 -15.08
N ILE A 181 -13.73 -11.39 -14.70
CA ILE A 181 -12.49 -12.06 -14.28
C ILE A 181 -12.72 -12.91 -13.02
N PHE A 182 -13.35 -12.32 -11.99
CA PHE A 182 -13.56 -12.99 -10.71
C PHE A 182 -14.48 -14.23 -10.81
N HIS A 183 -15.44 -14.19 -11.72
CA HIS A 183 -16.36 -15.31 -11.97
C HIS A 183 -15.93 -16.21 -13.13
N ALA A 184 -14.78 -15.94 -13.76
CA ALA A 184 -14.35 -16.58 -15.01
C ALA A 184 -15.40 -16.50 -16.13
N ASP A 185 -16.23 -15.45 -16.14
CA ASP A 185 -17.32 -15.19 -17.09
C ASP A 185 -16.83 -14.37 -18.30
N TYR A 186 -15.67 -14.73 -18.85
CA TYR A 186 -15.09 -14.12 -20.05
C TYR A 186 -14.49 -15.14 -21.01
N ALA A 187 -14.37 -14.75 -22.28
CA ALA A 187 -13.71 -15.52 -23.32
C ALA A 187 -12.66 -14.67 -24.03
N LEU A 188 -11.56 -15.30 -24.44
CA LEU A 188 -10.59 -14.72 -25.35
C LEU A 188 -10.96 -15.13 -26.78
N PHE A 189 -10.90 -14.18 -27.72
CA PHE A 189 -11.10 -14.48 -29.14
C PHE A 189 -10.25 -13.52 -29.98
N GLY A 190 -9.19 -14.06 -30.59
CA GLY A 190 -8.12 -13.23 -31.13
C GLY A 190 -7.49 -12.41 -30.01
N GLU A 191 -7.34 -11.10 -30.20
CA GLU A 191 -6.76 -10.20 -29.19
C GLU A 191 -7.80 -9.57 -28.26
N LYS A 192 -9.09 -9.92 -28.42
CA LYS A 192 -10.20 -9.30 -27.69
C LYS A 192 -10.58 -10.11 -26.46
N VAL A 193 -11.05 -9.40 -25.44
CA VAL A 193 -11.69 -9.99 -24.26
C VAL A 193 -13.18 -9.76 -24.35
N ARG A 194 -13.97 -10.84 -24.26
CA ARG A 194 -15.43 -10.78 -24.33
C ARG A 194 -16.02 -11.17 -22.99
N THR A 195 -16.93 -10.36 -22.46
CA THR A 195 -17.68 -10.70 -21.23
C THR A 195 -19.12 -11.05 -21.59
N ILE A 196 -19.76 -11.87 -20.75
CA ILE A 196 -21.12 -12.36 -21.01
C ILE A 196 -22.16 -11.52 -20.26
N ARG A 197 -21.88 -11.10 -19.02
CA ARG A 197 -22.85 -10.44 -18.13
C ARG A 197 -22.24 -9.25 -17.37
N PRO A 198 -22.39 -8.00 -17.86
CA PRO A 198 -23.00 -7.63 -19.14
C PRO A 198 -22.12 -8.03 -20.33
N SER A 199 -22.73 -8.07 -21.52
CA SER A 199 -21.97 -8.31 -22.74
C SER A 199 -21.10 -7.10 -23.07
N SER A 200 -19.79 -7.31 -23.15
CA SER A 200 -18.83 -6.29 -23.57
C SER A 200 -17.73 -6.94 -24.41
N ASN A 201 -17.17 -6.16 -25.34
CA ASN A 201 -16.02 -6.56 -26.15
C ASN A 201 -14.93 -5.52 -25.91
N TYR A 202 -13.90 -5.89 -25.18
CA TYR A 202 -12.72 -5.07 -24.95
C TYR A 202 -11.68 -5.35 -26.04
N THR A 203 -11.11 -4.29 -26.61
CA THR A 203 -9.99 -4.40 -27.55
C THR A 203 -8.69 -4.75 -26.82
N HIS A 204 -7.64 -4.99 -27.60
CA HIS A 204 -6.30 -5.15 -27.04
C HIS A 204 -5.89 -3.89 -26.27
N GLU A 205 -6.10 -2.73 -26.87
CA GLU A 205 -5.77 -1.41 -26.33
C GLU A 205 -6.52 -1.13 -25.03
N ASP A 206 -7.83 -1.38 -24.99
CA ASP A 206 -8.64 -1.20 -23.77
C ASP A 206 -8.05 -1.96 -22.58
N ILE A 207 -7.64 -3.21 -22.83
CA ILE A 207 -7.09 -4.08 -21.78
C ILE A 207 -5.68 -3.64 -21.40
N MET A 208 -4.83 -3.31 -22.38
CA MET A 208 -3.47 -2.89 -22.11
C MET A 208 -3.42 -1.57 -21.36
N GLU A 209 -4.25 -0.59 -21.72
CA GLU A 209 -4.38 0.66 -20.98
C GLU A 209 -4.72 0.39 -19.51
N LEU A 210 -5.78 -0.38 -19.27
CA LEU A 210 -6.27 -0.64 -17.93
C LEU A 210 -5.26 -1.41 -17.08
N ILE A 211 -4.61 -2.44 -17.65
CA ILE A 211 -3.59 -3.23 -16.95
C ILE A 211 -2.37 -2.37 -16.62
N ASN A 212 -1.87 -1.59 -17.58
CA ASN A 212 -0.68 -0.77 -17.35
C ASN A 212 -0.92 0.33 -16.32
N ARG A 213 -2.09 0.97 -16.35
CA ARG A 213 -2.51 1.89 -15.27
C ARG A 213 -2.62 1.15 -13.93
N THR A 214 -3.17 -0.06 -13.89
CA THR A 214 -3.26 -0.84 -12.65
C THR A 214 -1.90 -1.22 -12.08
N LEU A 215 -0.94 -1.56 -12.94
CA LEU A 215 0.45 -1.82 -12.54
C LEU A 215 1.12 -0.55 -12.03
N ALA A 216 0.93 0.59 -12.71
CA ALA A 216 1.43 1.89 -12.26
C ALA A 216 0.86 2.25 -10.89
N TYR A 217 -0.44 2.04 -10.66
CA TYR A 217 -1.06 2.27 -9.35
C TYR A 217 -0.42 1.41 -8.25
N HIS A 218 -0.31 0.10 -8.50
CA HIS A 218 0.26 -0.82 -7.52
C HIS A 218 1.69 -0.45 -7.17
N GLN A 219 2.52 -0.17 -8.18
CA GLN A 219 3.93 0.15 -7.98
C GLN A 219 4.12 1.54 -7.36
N ALA A 220 3.28 2.53 -7.71
CA ALA A 220 3.31 3.84 -7.07
C ALA A 220 3.01 3.74 -5.57
N LEU A 221 1.94 3.01 -5.21
CA LEU A 221 1.59 2.82 -3.80
C LEU A 221 2.65 2.01 -3.04
N ALA A 222 3.17 0.94 -3.66
CA ALA A 222 4.23 0.11 -3.08
C ALA A 222 5.51 0.93 -2.85
N GLY A 223 5.94 1.70 -3.86
CA GLY A 223 7.14 2.52 -3.78
C GLY A 223 7.03 3.62 -2.73
N LEU A 224 5.86 4.28 -2.61
CA LEU A 224 5.62 5.23 -1.52
C LEU A 224 5.63 4.54 -0.17
N PHE A 225 4.94 3.41 -0.04
CA PHE A 225 4.94 2.64 1.21
C PHE A 225 6.37 2.29 1.66
N GLU A 226 7.19 1.75 0.75
CA GLU A 226 8.59 1.42 1.01
C GLU A 226 9.42 2.67 1.36
N ALA A 227 9.30 3.75 0.58
CA ALA A 227 10.04 4.99 0.82
C ALA A 227 9.74 5.60 2.21
N TYR A 228 8.48 5.60 2.64
CA TYR A 228 8.13 6.10 3.97
C TYR A 228 8.57 5.15 5.08
N ILE A 229 8.53 3.83 4.88
CA ILE A 229 9.13 2.87 5.83
C ILE A 229 10.64 3.12 5.98
N GLU A 230 11.35 3.24 4.86
CA GLU A 230 12.80 3.46 4.80
C GLU A 230 13.24 4.81 5.37
N SER A 231 12.36 5.82 5.31
CA SER A 231 12.61 7.16 5.89
C SER A 231 12.87 7.12 7.40
N TYR A 232 12.36 6.11 8.09
CA TYR A 232 12.63 5.86 9.51
C TYR A 232 13.87 4.97 9.68
N ASN A 233 15.04 5.52 9.39
CA ASN A 233 16.32 4.80 9.39
C ASN A 233 17.08 4.83 10.73
N GLU A 234 16.61 5.61 11.70
CA GLU A 234 17.16 5.68 13.05
C GLU A 234 16.06 5.77 14.12
N PRO A 235 16.30 5.28 15.35
CA PRO A 235 15.36 5.46 16.45
C PRO A 235 15.10 6.93 16.73
N LYS A 236 13.83 7.30 16.76
CA LYS A 236 13.36 8.64 17.10
C LYS A 236 12.31 8.55 18.21
N ILE A 237 12.33 9.53 19.12
CA ILE A 237 11.27 9.69 20.12
C ILE A 237 10.22 10.63 19.55
N ILE A 238 8.97 10.20 19.54
CA ILE A 238 7.82 10.95 19.03
C ILE A 238 6.72 11.02 20.08
N LYS A 239 5.85 12.01 19.94
CA LYS A 239 4.70 12.16 20.83
C LYS A 239 3.65 11.10 20.53
N VAL A 240 3.08 10.49 21.57
CA VAL A 240 1.95 9.57 21.44
C VAL A 240 0.64 10.36 21.28
N ASP A 241 -0.28 9.87 20.47
CA ASP A 241 -1.60 10.48 20.35
C ASP A 241 -2.35 10.41 21.70
N PRO A 242 -2.93 11.52 22.21
CA PRO A 242 -3.67 11.52 23.47
C PRO A 242 -4.88 10.57 23.54
N ARG A 243 -5.37 10.10 22.38
CA ARG A 243 -6.43 9.11 22.26
C ARG A 243 -5.90 7.68 22.45
N PHE A 244 -4.61 7.47 22.23
CA PHE A 244 -3.93 6.21 22.51
C PHE A 244 -3.53 6.10 24.00
N SER A 245 -2.84 7.11 24.54
CA SER A 245 -2.50 7.19 25.96
C SER A 245 -2.97 8.51 26.57
N ARG A 246 -3.60 8.44 27.74
CA ARG A 246 -4.03 9.63 28.50
C ARG A 246 -2.90 10.24 29.33
N ASP A 247 -1.77 9.55 29.44
CA ASP A 247 -0.61 10.06 30.15
C ASP A 247 0.07 11.14 29.28
N PRO A 248 0.08 12.42 29.71
CA PRO A 248 0.62 13.50 28.90
C PRO A 248 2.14 13.43 28.73
N GLU A 249 2.83 12.61 29.52
CA GLU A 249 4.26 12.36 29.42
C GLU A 249 4.59 11.16 28.52
N GLU A 250 3.58 10.43 28.02
CA GLU A 250 3.80 9.27 27.17
C GLU A 250 4.42 9.67 25.83
N MET A 251 5.60 9.10 25.58
CA MET A 251 6.31 9.23 24.32
C MET A 251 6.57 7.83 23.76
N ALA A 252 6.66 7.73 22.44
CA ALA A 252 6.98 6.49 21.75
C ALA A 252 8.39 6.56 21.15
N THR A 253 9.16 5.50 21.30
CA THR A 253 10.41 5.27 20.57
C THR A 253 10.12 4.44 19.33
N ILE A 254 10.53 4.94 18.17
CA ILE A 254 10.51 4.18 16.92
C ILE A 254 11.54 3.06 16.99
N ILE A 255 11.09 1.85 16.66
CA ILE A 255 11.95 0.67 16.48
C ILE A 255 12.26 0.58 14.99
N VAL A 256 13.55 0.51 14.67
CA VAL A 256 14.06 0.43 13.30
C VAL A 256 14.72 -0.93 13.07
N ARG A 257 14.49 -1.50 11.89
CA ARG A 257 15.26 -2.64 11.38
C ARG A 257 16.34 -2.13 10.43
N LYS A 258 17.59 -2.50 10.73
CA LYS A 258 18.76 -2.04 9.96
C LYS A 258 18.59 -2.33 8.47
N ASN A 259 18.88 -1.35 7.61
CA ASN A 259 18.72 -1.41 6.14
C ASN A 259 17.29 -1.59 5.60
N LYS A 260 16.27 -1.59 6.47
CA LYS A 260 14.86 -1.71 6.06
C LYS A 260 13.99 -0.55 6.54
N GLY A 261 14.34 0.09 7.65
CA GLY A 261 13.60 1.23 8.19
C GLY A 261 12.61 0.83 9.30
N LEU A 262 11.45 1.45 9.34
CA LEU A 262 10.43 1.26 10.38
C LEU A 262 10.07 -0.22 10.62
N ALA A 263 10.17 -0.67 11.87
CA ALA A 263 9.76 -2.01 12.30
C ALA A 263 8.64 -2.00 13.35
N GLY A 264 8.58 -0.93 14.15
CA GLY A 264 7.57 -0.79 15.19
C GLY A 264 7.69 0.48 16.02
N LEU A 265 6.91 0.52 17.08
CA LEU A 265 6.89 1.52 18.14
C LEU A 265 6.97 0.80 19.48
N LYS A 266 7.57 1.46 20.47
CA LYS A 266 7.47 1.08 21.88
C LYS A 266 7.37 2.33 22.74
N ASP A 267 7.05 2.17 24.02
CA ASP A 267 7.17 3.27 24.97
C ASP A 267 8.64 3.75 25.10
N SER A 268 8.78 5.00 25.50
CA SER A 268 10.08 5.63 25.81
C SER A 268 10.37 5.66 27.32
N TRP A 269 9.71 4.83 28.13
CA TRP A 269 9.93 4.86 29.58
C TRP A 269 11.31 4.32 29.95
N ASN A 270 11.94 4.98 30.93
CA ASN A 270 13.15 4.45 31.54
C ASN A 270 12.82 3.44 32.66
N MET A 271 13.83 2.73 33.15
CA MET A 271 13.64 1.70 34.18
C MET A 271 13.03 2.22 35.48
N ASP A 272 13.30 3.46 35.86
CA ASP A 272 12.78 4.03 37.11
C ASP A 272 11.30 4.43 36.96
N GLN A 273 10.92 4.94 35.79
CA GLN A 273 9.53 5.19 35.42
C GLN A 273 8.70 3.90 35.36
N LEU A 274 9.26 2.83 34.80
CA LEU A 274 8.62 1.51 34.79
C LEU A 274 8.44 0.95 36.22
N LYS A 275 9.46 1.08 37.08
CA LYS A 275 9.35 0.72 38.51
C LYS A 275 8.31 1.57 39.25
N ALA A 276 8.12 2.82 38.83
CA ALA A 276 7.12 3.72 39.38
C ALA A 276 5.69 3.42 38.86
N GLY A 277 5.52 2.40 38.02
CA GLY A 277 4.21 1.90 37.58
C GLY A 277 3.75 2.42 36.22
N LYS A 278 4.62 3.07 35.43
CA LYS A 278 4.31 3.36 34.02
C LYS A 278 4.12 2.05 33.25
N ILE A 279 3.16 2.02 32.34
CA ILE A 279 2.76 0.81 31.61
C ILE A 279 3.52 0.78 30.28
N PRO A 280 4.38 -0.23 30.03
CA PRO A 280 5.07 -0.33 28.75
C PRO A 280 4.12 -0.76 27.64
N PHE A 281 4.42 -0.37 26.41
CA PHE A 281 3.72 -0.86 25.23
C PHE A 281 4.68 -1.12 24.08
N ARG A 282 4.27 -1.99 23.17
CA ARG A 282 5.01 -2.30 21.94
C ARG A 282 4.04 -2.64 20.84
N ILE A 283 4.23 -2.04 19.66
CA ILE A 283 3.39 -2.21 18.48
C ILE A 283 4.30 -2.42 17.28
N GLY A 284 4.05 -3.44 16.47
CA GLY A 284 4.83 -3.67 15.27
C GLY A 284 4.65 -5.09 14.77
N ARG A 285 5.34 -5.41 13.68
CA ARG A 285 5.39 -6.74 13.09
C ARG A 285 6.80 -7.29 13.29
N PHE A 286 6.93 -8.17 14.28
CA PHE A 286 8.20 -8.74 14.71
C PHE A 286 8.25 -10.23 14.40
N THR A 287 9.42 -10.71 14.01
CA THR A 287 9.70 -12.15 13.94
C THR A 287 9.80 -12.72 15.37
N PRO A 288 9.66 -14.05 15.55
CA PRO A 288 9.84 -14.67 16.86
C PRO A 288 11.18 -14.35 17.53
N ASN A 289 12.25 -14.23 16.74
CA ASN A 289 13.58 -13.86 17.25
C ASN A 289 13.63 -12.41 17.74
N GLU A 290 13.02 -11.49 17.00
CA GLU A 290 12.92 -10.07 17.40
C GLU A 290 12.08 -9.91 18.66
N ILE A 291 10.98 -10.67 18.80
CA ILE A 291 10.16 -10.70 20.02
C ILE A 291 11.02 -11.13 21.21
N SER A 292 11.73 -12.26 21.09
CA SER A 292 12.63 -12.77 22.15
C SER A 292 13.69 -11.74 22.54
N LEU A 293 14.29 -11.07 21.55
CA LEU A 293 15.27 -10.01 21.76
C LEU A 293 14.67 -8.83 22.53
N LEU A 294 13.53 -8.32 22.09
CA LEU A 294 12.84 -7.18 22.70
C LEU A 294 12.30 -7.51 24.10
N ASP A 295 11.91 -8.76 24.35
CA ASP A 295 11.48 -9.22 25.68
C ASP A 295 12.66 -9.33 26.65
N SER A 296 13.85 -9.74 26.15
CA SER A 296 15.07 -9.78 26.96
C SER A 296 15.63 -8.39 27.28
N ASN A 297 15.40 -7.42 26.40
CA ASN A 297 15.83 -6.04 26.58
C ASN A 297 14.82 -5.06 25.94
N PRO A 298 13.85 -4.54 26.71
CA PRO A 298 12.80 -3.66 26.20
C PRO A 298 13.31 -2.26 25.80
N LEU A 299 14.59 -1.95 26.06
CA LEU A 299 15.21 -0.70 25.66
C LEU A 299 15.76 -0.75 24.21
N ILE A 300 15.81 -1.92 23.58
CA ILE A 300 16.25 -2.05 22.19
C ILE A 300 15.29 -1.30 21.28
N SER A 301 15.86 -0.46 20.42
CA SER A 301 15.16 0.27 19.35
C SER A 301 15.77 0.05 17.97
N VAL A 302 16.84 -0.75 17.87
CA VAL A 302 17.46 -1.15 16.60
C VAL A 302 17.52 -2.67 16.52
N LEU A 303 16.84 -3.24 15.54
CA LEU A 303 16.83 -4.67 15.23
C LEU A 303 17.85 -4.95 14.13
N GLN A 304 18.58 -6.06 14.29
CA GLN A 304 19.40 -6.62 13.22
C GLN A 304 18.51 -7.50 12.33
N ASP A 305 18.86 -7.62 11.06
CA ASP A 305 18.25 -8.59 10.13
C ASP A 305 18.54 -10.05 10.51
#